data_AF-Q0V8I5-F1
#
_entry.id   AF-Q0V8I5-F1
#
_cell.length_a   1.000
_cell.length_b   1.000
_cell.length_c   1.000
_cell.angle_alpha   90.00
_cell.angle_beta   90.00
_cell.angle_gamma   90.00
#
_symmetry.space_group_name_H-M   'P 1'
#
loop_
_entity.id
_entity.type
_entity.pdbx_description
1 polymer ?
#
loop_
_entity_poly.entity_id
_entity_poly.type
_entity_poly.pdbx_seq_one_letter_code
_entity_poly.pdbx_strand_id
1 'polypeptide(L)'
;MEPAAGTPGPLIMNNKQPQPPPPPPPATAQPPPGAPRTAGGLLPGGKAREFNRNQRKDSEGYSESPDLEFEYADTDKWAAELSELYSYTEGPEFLMNRKCFEEDFRMHVTDKKWTELDTNQHRTHAMRLLDGLEVTAREKRLKVARAILYVAQGTFGECSSEAEVQSWMRYNTFLLLEVGTFNALVELLNMEIDNSAACSSAVRKPAISLADSTDLRVLLNIMYLIVETVHQECEGDKAEWRTMRQTFRAELGSPLYNNEPFAIMLFGMVTKFCSGHAPHFPMKKVLLLLWKTVLVSTSLKGNSGARGQGRRETFTVYPFGY
;
A
#
# COMPACT_ATOMS: atom_id res chain seq x y z
N MET A 1 -64.43 -5.96 -25.44
CA MET A 1 -64.42 -4.50 -25.18
C MET A 1 -63.01 -4.16 -24.74
N GLU A 2 -62.15 -3.76 -25.68
CA GLU A 2 -60.88 -3.09 -25.39
C GLU A 2 -61.12 -1.63 -25.00
N PRO A 3 -60.17 -1.03 -24.29
CA PRO A 3 -59.69 0.29 -24.68
C PRO A 3 -58.15 0.29 -24.74
N ALA A 4 -57.58 0.54 -25.92
CA ALA A 4 -57.24 1.85 -26.48
C ALA A 4 -55.86 2.35 -26.02
N ALA A 5 -54.89 2.16 -26.92
CA ALA A 5 -53.52 2.63 -26.86
C ALA A 5 -53.45 4.17 -26.82
N GLY A 6 -52.77 4.71 -25.80
CA GLY A 6 -52.41 6.12 -25.71
C GLY A 6 -51.12 6.41 -26.47
N THR A 7 -51.23 7.24 -27.50
CA THR A 7 -50.10 7.88 -28.20
C THR A 7 -49.54 9.01 -27.34
N PRO A 8 -48.21 9.07 -27.08
CA PRO A 8 -47.58 10.28 -26.55
C PRO A 8 -47.11 11.19 -27.69
N GLY A 9 -47.41 12.49 -27.56
CA GLY A 9 -47.07 13.55 -28.52
C GLY A 9 -45.57 13.84 -28.70
N PRO A 10 -45.23 14.77 -29.60
CA PRO A 10 -43.87 14.94 -30.09
C PRO A 10 -42.91 15.51 -29.04
N LEU A 11 -41.76 14.84 -28.89
CA LEU A 11 -40.62 15.26 -28.08
C LEU A 11 -39.99 16.52 -28.71
N ILE A 12 -40.04 17.63 -27.99
CA ILE A 12 -39.24 18.83 -28.31
C ILE A 12 -37.77 18.49 -28.03
N MET A 13 -37.00 18.31 -29.10
CA MET A 13 -35.54 18.18 -29.07
C MET A 13 -34.91 19.53 -28.63
N ASN A 14 -34.43 19.59 -27.40
CA ASN A 14 -33.63 20.71 -26.91
C ASN A 14 -32.19 20.57 -27.41
N ASN A 15 -31.92 21.07 -28.61
CA ASN A 15 -30.61 21.02 -29.25
C ASN A 15 -29.68 22.12 -28.67
N LYS A 16 -29.07 21.86 -27.51
CA LYS A 16 -27.95 22.68 -26.99
C LYS A 16 -26.63 21.95 -27.29
N GLN A 17 -25.91 22.43 -28.30
CA GLN A 17 -24.51 22.06 -28.52
C GLN A 17 -23.65 22.46 -27.29
N PRO A 18 -22.74 21.60 -26.80
CA PRO A 18 -21.79 21.97 -25.75
C PRO A 18 -20.75 22.97 -26.28
N GLN A 19 -20.58 24.10 -25.60
CA GLN A 19 -19.46 25.02 -25.86
C GLN A 19 -18.13 24.42 -25.36
N PRO A 20 -17.01 24.61 -26.09
CA PRO A 20 -15.70 24.16 -25.65
C PRO A 20 -15.16 25.00 -24.47
N PRO A 21 -14.32 24.42 -23.60
CA PRO A 21 -13.76 25.12 -22.44
C PRO A 21 -12.74 26.20 -22.85
N PRO A 22 -12.57 27.26 -22.03
CA PRO A 22 -11.61 28.34 -22.31
C PRO A 22 -10.15 27.87 -22.18
N PRO A 23 -9.21 28.51 -22.90
CA PRO A 23 -7.80 28.15 -22.89
C PRO A 23 -7.10 28.49 -21.56
N PRO A 24 -6.03 27.78 -21.20
CA PRO A 24 -5.26 28.03 -19.97
C PRO A 24 -4.44 29.33 -20.05
N PRO A 25 -4.13 29.96 -18.90
CA PRO A 25 -3.33 31.19 -18.83
C PRO A 25 -1.85 30.95 -19.21
N PRO A 26 -1.13 31.98 -19.68
CA PRO A 26 0.24 31.84 -20.18
C PRO A 26 1.24 31.50 -19.07
N ALA A 27 2.20 30.62 -19.40
CA ALA A 27 3.25 30.15 -18.51
C ALA A 27 4.22 31.27 -18.11
N THR A 28 4.46 31.40 -16.80
CA THR A 28 5.51 32.25 -16.23
C THR A 28 6.90 31.69 -16.56
N ALA A 29 7.76 32.51 -17.17
CA ALA A 29 9.11 32.16 -17.56
C ALA A 29 10.01 31.83 -16.35
N GLN A 30 10.65 30.66 -16.38
CA GLN A 30 11.77 30.33 -15.49
C GLN A 30 13.09 30.90 -16.04
N PRO A 31 14.02 31.38 -15.19
CA PRO A 31 15.32 31.87 -15.65
C PRO A 31 16.32 30.73 -15.85
N PRO A 32 17.29 30.84 -16.79
CA PRO A 32 18.26 29.80 -17.06
C PRO A 32 19.44 29.81 -16.05
N PRO A 33 20.11 28.66 -15.82
CA PRO A 33 21.29 28.58 -14.97
C PRO A 33 22.61 28.72 -15.77
N GLY A 34 23.61 29.42 -15.22
CA GLY A 34 25.03 29.14 -15.51
C GLY A 34 25.99 30.32 -15.77
N ALA A 35 26.64 30.79 -14.69
CA ALA A 35 28.05 31.27 -14.56
C ALA A 35 28.55 32.57 -15.27
N PRO A 36 29.68 33.19 -14.86
CA PRO A 36 30.45 33.13 -13.59
C PRO A 36 30.70 34.50 -12.91
N ARG A 37 31.25 34.42 -11.69
CA ARG A 37 31.60 35.49 -10.74
C ARG A 37 32.70 36.44 -11.23
N THR A 38 32.62 37.73 -10.87
CA THR A 38 33.73 38.54 -10.32
C THR A 38 33.15 39.76 -9.60
N ALA A 39 33.36 39.88 -8.29
CA ALA A 39 33.03 41.06 -7.50
C ALA A 39 34.26 41.48 -6.71
N GLY A 40 34.75 42.69 -7.00
CA GLY A 40 35.73 43.43 -6.22
C GLY A 40 35.33 44.89 -6.25
N GLY A 41 35.06 45.48 -5.08
CA GLY A 41 34.70 46.89 -4.98
C GLY A 41 34.35 47.28 -3.55
N LEU A 42 35.35 47.79 -2.82
CA LEU A 42 35.22 48.41 -1.51
C LEU A 42 34.56 49.81 -1.58
N LEU A 43 33.88 50.16 -0.49
CA LEU A 43 33.39 51.48 0.01
C LEU A 43 34.51 52.56 0.05
N PRO A 44 34.32 53.87 0.44
CA PRO A 44 33.30 54.42 1.38
C PRO A 44 32.89 55.93 1.29
N GLY A 45 31.97 56.32 2.19
CA GLY A 45 31.81 57.68 2.76
C GLY A 45 30.42 58.32 2.52
N GLY A 46 29.71 58.96 3.46
CA GLY A 46 29.90 59.28 4.87
C GLY A 46 28.94 60.42 5.28
N LYS A 47 28.42 60.38 6.52
CA LYS A 47 27.67 61.42 7.29
C LYS A 47 26.22 61.71 6.86
N ALA A 48 25.29 62.17 7.69
CA ALA A 48 24.91 62.01 9.10
C ALA A 48 23.67 62.92 9.30
N ARG A 49 22.72 62.46 10.13
CA ARG A 49 21.84 63.25 11.01
C ARG A 49 20.46 63.75 10.52
N GLU A 50 19.47 62.91 10.85
CA GLU A 50 18.23 63.18 11.62
C GLU A 50 17.36 64.40 11.26
N PHE A 51 16.12 64.14 10.82
CA PHE A 51 14.91 64.65 11.47
C PHE A 51 13.69 63.81 11.03
N ASN A 52 12.74 63.63 11.95
CA ASN A 52 11.34 63.25 11.76
C ASN A 52 10.89 61.80 12.11
N ARG A 53 10.90 61.53 13.41
CA ARG A 53 9.72 61.18 14.24
C ARG A 53 8.49 60.60 13.51
N ASN A 54 8.16 59.36 13.87
CA ASN A 54 6.88 58.65 13.73
C ASN A 54 6.35 58.37 12.31
N GLN A 55 6.73 57.20 11.77
CA GLN A 55 5.78 56.19 11.26
C GLN A 55 6.53 54.98 10.72
N ARG A 56 6.57 53.89 11.50
CA ARG A 56 6.54 52.50 11.00
C ARG A 56 6.34 51.58 12.19
N LYS A 57 5.06 51.35 12.45
CA LYS A 57 4.56 50.19 13.17
C LYS A 57 5.06 48.93 12.47
N ASP A 58 5.52 47.99 13.28
CA ASP A 58 5.34 46.54 13.13
C ASP A 58 5.82 45.92 11.82
N SER A 59 7.07 45.47 11.84
CA SER A 59 7.51 44.31 11.03
C SER A 59 8.56 43.52 11.79
N GLU A 60 8.26 43.15 13.04
CA GLU A 60 8.75 41.89 13.59
C GLU A 60 7.70 40.82 13.27
N GLY A 61 7.57 40.53 11.98
CA GLY A 61 6.89 39.32 11.54
C GLY A 61 7.83 38.16 11.74
N TYR A 62 8.01 37.71 12.99
CA TYR A 62 8.39 36.33 13.24
C TYR A 62 7.32 35.51 12.52
N SER A 63 7.67 34.98 11.35
CA SER A 63 6.92 33.86 10.80
C SER A 63 7.19 32.71 11.75
N GLU A 64 6.38 32.61 12.79
CA GLU A 64 6.30 31.46 13.67
C GLU A 64 5.67 30.35 12.83
N SER A 65 6.47 29.79 11.92
CA SER A 65 6.14 28.52 11.29
C SER A 65 6.00 27.52 12.43
N PRO A 66 4.85 26.84 12.57
CA PRO A 66 4.66 25.87 13.64
C PRO A 66 5.83 24.90 13.63
N ASP A 67 6.43 24.65 14.79
CA ASP A 67 7.50 23.69 14.92
C ASP A 67 6.94 22.32 14.50
N LEU A 68 7.42 21.79 13.39
CA LEU A 68 6.94 20.53 12.85
C LEU A 68 7.53 19.41 13.71
N GLU A 69 6.70 18.86 14.59
CA GLU A 69 7.06 17.66 15.34
C GLU A 69 7.02 16.46 14.40
N PHE A 70 8.20 16.03 13.94
CA PHE A 70 8.35 14.83 13.12
C PHE A 70 8.49 13.61 14.04
N GLU A 71 7.54 12.68 13.94
CA GLU A 71 7.63 11.37 14.57
C GLU A 71 8.46 10.45 13.66
N TYR A 72 9.69 10.13 14.09
CA TYR A 72 10.53 9.15 13.40
C TYR A 72 10.19 7.76 13.94
N ALA A 73 9.28 7.08 13.26
CA ALA A 73 8.95 5.68 13.51
C ALA A 73 9.31 4.82 12.30
N ASP A 74 9.64 3.55 12.54
CA ASP A 74 9.92 2.57 11.47
C ASP A 74 8.65 2.19 10.67
N THR A 75 7.47 2.60 11.14
CA THR A 75 6.16 2.28 10.55
C THR A 75 5.27 3.52 10.52
N ASP A 76 4.51 3.69 9.44
CA ASP A 76 3.54 4.77 9.32
C ASP A 76 2.22 4.45 10.03
N LYS A 77 1.36 5.46 10.15
CA LYS A 77 -0.01 5.28 10.61
C LYS A 77 -0.82 4.45 9.60
N TRP A 78 -1.72 3.61 10.09
CA TRP A 78 -2.55 2.72 9.27
C TRP A 78 -3.21 3.40 8.05
N ALA A 79 -3.76 4.60 8.22
CA ALA A 79 -4.39 5.33 7.12
C ALA A 79 -3.41 5.76 6.02
N ALA A 80 -2.17 6.11 6.38
CA ALA A 80 -1.12 6.47 5.44
C ALA A 80 -0.62 5.23 4.68
N GLU A 81 -0.42 4.11 5.38
CA GLU A 81 -0.06 2.82 4.79
C GLU A 81 -1.07 2.36 3.74
N LEU A 82 -2.37 2.45 4.04
CA LEU A 82 -3.42 2.11 3.08
C LEU A 82 -3.47 3.07 1.88
N SER A 83 -3.24 4.36 2.12
CA SER A 83 -3.20 5.38 1.06
C SER A 83 -1.99 5.20 0.14
N GLU A 84 -0.89 4.67 0.66
CA GLU A 84 0.25 4.28 -0.15
C GLU A 84 -0.04 3.01 -0.95
N LEU A 85 -0.65 1.99 -0.33
CA LEU A 85 -0.95 0.72 -1.00
C LEU A 85 -1.96 0.87 -2.14
N TYR A 86 -3.07 1.57 -1.90
CA TYR A 86 -4.20 1.68 -2.83
C TYR A 86 -4.24 3.01 -3.56
N SER A 87 -4.63 2.96 -4.84
CA SER A 87 -4.92 4.16 -5.62
C SER A 87 -6.43 4.40 -5.69
N TYR A 88 -6.87 5.67 -5.84
CA TYR A 88 -8.29 6.01 -5.96
C TYR A 88 -9.02 5.27 -7.10
N THR A 89 -8.30 4.93 -8.17
CA THR A 89 -8.82 4.17 -9.31
C THR A 89 -9.16 2.71 -8.98
N GLU A 90 -8.63 2.16 -7.89
CA GLU A 90 -8.90 0.80 -7.42
C GLU A 90 -10.19 0.71 -6.58
N GLY A 91 -10.86 1.84 -6.30
CA GLY A 91 -12.09 1.92 -5.50
C GLY A 91 -13.18 0.90 -5.88
N PRO A 92 -13.54 0.74 -7.17
CA PRO A 92 -14.54 -0.24 -7.60
C PRO A 92 -14.19 -1.69 -7.22
N GLU A 93 -12.91 -2.00 -7.05
CA GLU A 93 -12.45 -3.36 -6.75
C GLU A 93 -12.74 -3.79 -5.31
N PHE A 94 -12.84 -2.85 -4.37
CA PHE A 94 -13.25 -3.15 -2.99
C PHE A 94 -14.65 -3.77 -2.95
N LEU A 95 -15.58 -3.19 -3.71
CA LEU A 95 -16.95 -3.72 -3.81
C LEU A 95 -16.98 -5.07 -4.53
N MET A 96 -16.14 -5.26 -5.54
CA MET A 96 -16.01 -6.54 -6.24
C MET A 96 -15.46 -7.63 -5.31
N ASN A 97 -14.48 -7.32 -4.47
CA ASN A 97 -13.92 -8.24 -3.48
C ASN A 97 -14.97 -8.66 -2.46
N ARG A 98 -15.71 -7.69 -1.92
CA ARG A 98 -16.84 -7.95 -1.02
C ARG A 98 -17.87 -8.87 -1.66
N LYS A 99 -18.28 -8.58 -2.90
CA LYS A 99 -19.25 -9.40 -3.63
C LYS A 99 -18.77 -10.84 -3.81
N CYS A 100 -17.50 -11.05 -4.17
CA CYS A 100 -16.94 -12.40 -4.29
C CYS A 100 -16.98 -13.16 -2.97
N PHE A 101 -16.68 -12.50 -1.85
CA PHE A 101 -16.79 -13.10 -0.52
C PHE A 101 -18.24 -13.42 -0.17
N GLU A 102 -19.18 -12.48 -0.31
CA GLU A 102 -20.59 -12.68 0.03
C GLU A 102 -21.23 -13.82 -0.79
N GLU A 103 -20.89 -13.93 -2.08
CA GLU A 103 -21.36 -15.02 -2.95
C GLU A 103 -20.89 -16.39 -2.45
N ASP A 104 -19.61 -16.52 -2.08
CA ASP A 104 -19.06 -17.78 -1.52
C ASP A 104 -19.61 -18.06 -0.12
N PHE A 105 -19.64 -17.04 0.73
CA PHE A 105 -20.04 -17.13 2.12
C PHE A 105 -21.50 -17.59 2.24
N ARG A 106 -22.41 -17.03 1.43
CA ARG A 106 -23.85 -17.38 1.44
C ARG A 106 -24.15 -18.81 1.01
N MET A 107 -23.23 -19.48 0.30
CA MET A 107 -23.40 -20.90 -0.05
C MET A 107 -23.28 -21.82 1.15
N HIS A 108 -22.70 -21.33 2.25
CA HIS A 108 -22.33 -22.14 3.41
C HIS A 108 -22.87 -21.60 4.72
N VAL A 109 -23.12 -20.29 4.80
CA VAL A 109 -23.69 -19.60 5.96
C VAL A 109 -24.80 -18.70 5.46
N THR A 110 -26.03 -19.01 5.84
CA THR A 110 -27.22 -18.31 5.32
C THR A 110 -27.65 -17.11 6.17
N ASP A 111 -27.49 -17.20 7.50
CA ASP A 111 -28.18 -16.29 8.44
C ASP A 111 -27.26 -15.65 9.48
N LYS A 112 -25.95 -15.62 9.24
CA LYS A 112 -24.98 -14.97 10.12
C LYS A 112 -24.06 -14.06 9.34
N LYS A 113 -23.51 -13.06 10.01
CA LYS A 113 -22.40 -12.23 9.53
C LYS A 113 -21.05 -12.86 9.82
N TRP A 114 -19.99 -12.44 9.14
CA TRP A 114 -18.62 -12.85 9.47
C TRP A 114 -18.33 -12.54 10.95
N THR A 115 -18.66 -11.33 11.39
CA THR A 115 -18.41 -10.89 12.78
C THR A 115 -19.15 -11.68 13.87
N GLU A 116 -20.17 -12.48 13.49
CA GLU A 116 -21.02 -13.25 14.40
C GLU A 116 -20.61 -14.75 14.47
N LEU A 117 -19.61 -15.16 13.69
CA LEU A 117 -19.11 -16.52 13.68
C LEU A 117 -18.16 -16.78 14.86
N ASP A 118 -18.09 -18.04 15.27
CA ASP A 118 -17.07 -18.48 16.21
C ASP A 118 -15.72 -18.74 15.52
N THR A 119 -14.65 -18.83 16.32
CA THR A 119 -13.29 -19.06 15.83
C THR A 119 -13.15 -20.34 14.99
N ASN A 120 -13.88 -21.41 15.30
CA ASN A 120 -13.81 -22.65 14.51
C ASN A 120 -14.54 -22.49 13.18
N GLN A 121 -15.65 -21.75 13.16
CA GLN A 121 -16.34 -21.38 11.91
C GLN A 121 -15.45 -20.51 11.01
N HIS A 122 -14.77 -19.50 11.58
CA HIS A 122 -13.79 -18.69 10.86
C HIS A 122 -12.69 -19.54 10.23
N ARG A 123 -12.06 -20.43 11.02
CA ARG A 123 -11.02 -21.34 10.55
C ARG A 123 -11.52 -22.25 9.43
N THR A 124 -12.70 -22.83 9.59
CA THR A 124 -13.31 -23.71 8.59
C THR A 124 -13.55 -22.97 7.26
N HIS A 125 -14.04 -21.74 7.32
CA HIS A 125 -14.22 -20.92 6.13
C HIS A 125 -12.89 -20.51 5.49
N ALA A 126 -11.90 -20.12 6.29
CA ALA A 126 -10.57 -19.78 5.78
C ALA A 126 -9.88 -20.97 5.08
N MET A 127 -9.99 -22.18 5.64
CA MET A 127 -9.52 -23.41 5.00
C MET A 127 -10.25 -23.68 3.67
N ARG A 128 -11.58 -23.49 3.62
CA ARG A 128 -12.33 -23.67 2.37
C ARG A 128 -11.92 -22.66 1.29
N LEU A 129 -11.68 -21.40 1.67
CA LEU A 129 -11.16 -20.40 0.74
C LEU A 129 -9.77 -20.79 0.24
N LEU A 130 -8.94 -21.38 1.10
CA LEU A 130 -7.64 -21.90 0.70
C LEU A 130 -7.77 -23.06 -0.31
N ASP A 131 -8.64 -24.03 -0.06
CA ASP A 131 -8.94 -25.11 -1.02
C ASP A 131 -9.45 -24.55 -2.37
N GLY A 132 -10.23 -23.47 -2.32
CA GLY A 132 -10.72 -22.77 -3.51
C GLY A 132 -9.62 -22.11 -4.36
N LEU A 133 -8.45 -21.81 -3.79
CA LEU A 133 -7.30 -21.29 -4.53
C LEU A 133 -6.62 -22.35 -5.40
N GLU A 134 -6.77 -23.63 -5.07
CA GLU A 134 -6.17 -24.76 -5.81
C GLU A 134 -6.92 -25.09 -7.11
N VAL A 135 -8.05 -24.43 -7.38
CA VAL A 135 -8.86 -24.66 -8.58
C VAL A 135 -8.10 -24.27 -9.86
N THR A 136 -8.15 -25.14 -10.86
CA THR A 136 -7.49 -24.94 -12.16
C THR A 136 -8.07 -23.80 -13.00
N ALA A 137 -9.38 -23.52 -12.83
CA ALA A 137 -10.06 -22.44 -13.54
C ALA A 137 -9.64 -21.06 -12.99
N ARG A 138 -8.84 -20.32 -13.78
CA ARG A 138 -8.31 -19.00 -13.43
C ARG A 138 -9.36 -18.02 -12.91
N GLU A 139 -10.52 -17.91 -13.57
CA GLU A 139 -11.58 -16.99 -13.14
C GLU A 139 -12.16 -17.35 -11.77
N LYS A 140 -12.33 -18.65 -11.49
CA LYS A 140 -12.81 -19.12 -10.17
C LYS A 140 -11.76 -18.85 -9.10
N ARG A 141 -10.50 -19.15 -9.39
CA ARG A 141 -9.37 -18.86 -8.50
C ARG A 141 -9.27 -17.37 -8.17
N LEU A 142 -9.42 -16.49 -9.17
CA LEU A 142 -9.41 -15.04 -8.95
C LEU A 142 -10.58 -14.58 -8.05
N LYS A 143 -11.79 -15.15 -8.21
CA LYS A 143 -12.91 -14.84 -7.31
C LYS A 143 -12.60 -15.22 -5.87
N VAL A 144 -12.01 -16.38 -5.64
CA VAL A 144 -11.59 -16.83 -4.30
C VAL A 144 -10.48 -15.94 -3.74
N ALA A 145 -9.46 -15.59 -4.54
CA ALA A 145 -8.42 -14.65 -4.12
C ALA A 145 -9.00 -13.28 -3.75
N ARG A 146 -9.99 -12.78 -4.49
CA ARG A 146 -10.72 -11.56 -4.15
C ARG A 146 -11.50 -11.67 -2.83
N ALA A 147 -12.11 -12.83 -2.56
CA ALA A 147 -12.77 -13.08 -1.29
C ALA A 147 -11.78 -13.08 -0.12
N ILE A 148 -10.61 -13.72 -0.28
CA ILE A 148 -9.53 -13.68 0.71
C ILE A 148 -9.03 -12.24 0.92
N LEU A 149 -8.89 -11.46 -0.15
CA LEU A 149 -8.52 -10.05 -0.04
C LEU A 149 -9.54 -9.24 0.76
N TYR A 150 -10.85 -9.47 0.58
CA TYR A 150 -11.87 -8.81 1.40
C TYR A 150 -11.75 -9.17 2.89
N VAL A 151 -11.48 -10.44 3.20
CA VAL A 151 -11.23 -10.90 4.57
C VAL A 151 -9.98 -10.21 5.13
N ALA A 152 -8.87 -10.19 4.37
CA ALA A 152 -7.64 -9.51 4.75
C ALA A 152 -7.77 -7.99 4.87
N GLN A 153 -8.78 -7.37 4.25
CA GLN A 153 -9.11 -5.94 4.40
C GLN A 153 -9.93 -5.63 5.67
N GLY A 154 -10.21 -6.63 6.51
CA GLY A 154 -10.93 -6.45 7.77
C GLY A 154 -12.44 -6.42 7.63
N THR A 155 -13.00 -7.04 6.57
CA THR A 155 -14.46 -7.22 6.39
C THR A 155 -15.27 -5.93 6.58
N PHE A 156 -14.75 -4.83 6.02
CA PHE A 156 -15.22 -3.48 6.28
C PHE A 156 -16.71 -3.23 6.01
N GLY A 157 -17.37 -4.06 5.19
CA GLY A 157 -18.80 -3.95 4.91
C GLY A 157 -19.69 -4.26 6.12
N GLU A 158 -19.14 -4.91 7.14
CA GLU A 158 -19.84 -5.33 8.36
C GLU A 158 -19.48 -4.48 9.59
N CYS A 159 -18.47 -3.60 9.47
CA CYS A 159 -17.95 -2.78 10.56
C CYS A 159 -18.65 -1.40 10.62
N SER A 160 -18.70 -0.83 11.82
CA SER A 160 -19.30 0.49 12.10
C SER A 160 -18.26 1.60 12.30
N SER A 161 -16.98 1.25 12.48
CA SER A 161 -15.89 2.20 12.71
C SER A 161 -14.56 1.74 12.14
N GLU A 162 -13.64 2.68 11.91
CA GLU A 162 -12.28 2.39 11.43
C GLU A 162 -11.50 1.49 12.41
N ALA A 163 -11.63 1.74 13.71
CA ALA A 163 -10.98 0.94 14.74
C ALA A 163 -11.44 -0.53 14.72
N GLU A 164 -12.73 -0.75 14.42
CA GLU A 164 -13.28 -2.10 14.27
C GLU A 164 -12.72 -2.80 13.02
N VAL A 165 -12.62 -2.09 11.89
CA VAL A 165 -11.96 -2.62 10.67
C VAL A 165 -10.52 -3.01 10.96
N GLN A 166 -9.75 -2.17 11.66
CA GLN A 166 -8.37 -2.48 12.04
C GLN A 166 -8.27 -3.72 12.95
N SER A 167 -9.20 -3.86 13.91
CA SER A 167 -9.26 -5.03 14.79
C SER A 167 -9.54 -6.32 14.02
N TRP A 168 -10.53 -6.29 13.12
CA TRP A 168 -10.85 -7.43 12.25
C TRP A 168 -9.77 -7.73 11.25
N MET A 169 -9.14 -6.72 10.65
CA MET A 169 -8.01 -6.89 9.76
C MET A 169 -6.89 -7.65 10.46
N ARG A 170 -6.55 -7.24 11.70
CA ARG A 170 -5.53 -7.93 12.52
C ARG A 170 -5.91 -9.38 12.80
N TYR A 171 -7.11 -9.62 13.30
CA TYR A 171 -7.60 -10.98 13.58
C TYR A 171 -7.59 -11.87 12.33
N ASN A 172 -8.15 -11.36 11.22
CA ASN A 172 -8.25 -12.07 9.96
C ASN A 172 -6.88 -12.39 9.37
N THR A 173 -5.91 -11.48 9.47
CA THR A 173 -4.53 -11.76 9.01
C THR A 173 -3.91 -12.93 9.77
N PHE A 174 -4.01 -12.96 11.11
CA PHE A 174 -3.46 -14.08 11.89
C PHE A 174 -4.19 -15.39 11.59
N LEU A 175 -5.50 -15.35 11.36
CA LEU A 175 -6.27 -16.51 10.91
C LEU A 175 -5.77 -17.04 9.55
N LEU A 176 -5.60 -16.15 8.56
CA LEU A 176 -5.09 -16.51 7.22
C LEU A 176 -3.67 -17.08 7.29
N LEU A 177 -2.83 -16.51 8.15
CA LEU A 177 -1.48 -17.02 8.38
C LEU A 177 -1.52 -18.42 9.02
N GLU A 178 -2.39 -18.64 10.01
CA GLU A 178 -2.55 -19.92 10.70
C GLU A 178 -2.97 -21.05 9.75
N VAL A 179 -3.86 -20.78 8.79
CA VAL A 179 -4.29 -21.78 7.81
C VAL A 179 -3.28 -21.99 6.68
N GLY A 180 -2.20 -21.19 6.61
CA GLY A 180 -1.15 -21.33 5.60
C GLY A 180 -1.41 -20.57 4.29
N THR A 181 -2.29 -19.56 4.30
CA THR A 181 -2.64 -18.78 3.09
C THR A 181 -1.41 -18.14 2.42
N PHE A 182 -0.42 -17.69 3.20
CA PHE A 182 0.77 -17.04 2.64
C PHE A 182 1.55 -17.95 1.69
N ASN A 183 1.74 -19.23 2.05
CA ASN A 183 2.46 -20.20 1.22
C ASN A 183 1.74 -20.45 -0.10
N ALA A 184 0.41 -20.65 -0.07
CA ALA A 184 -0.39 -20.78 -1.28
C ALA A 184 -0.30 -19.52 -2.17
N LEU A 185 -0.27 -18.33 -1.59
CA LEU A 185 -0.10 -17.09 -2.34
C LEU A 185 1.28 -16.98 -2.99
N VAL A 186 2.35 -17.46 -2.34
CA VAL A 186 3.70 -17.51 -2.94
C VAL A 186 3.70 -18.38 -4.20
N GLU A 187 3.10 -19.57 -4.13
CA GLU A 187 3.01 -20.48 -5.27
C GLU A 187 2.21 -19.87 -6.43
N LEU A 188 1.05 -19.27 -6.12
CA LEU A 188 0.22 -18.60 -7.12
C LEU A 188 0.91 -17.37 -7.73
N LEU A 189 1.62 -16.59 -6.91
CA LEU A 189 2.38 -15.45 -7.39
C LEU A 189 3.47 -15.92 -8.36
N ASN A 190 4.19 -16.98 -8.04
CA ASN A 190 5.22 -17.50 -8.94
C ASN A 190 4.63 -17.98 -10.27
N MET A 191 3.50 -18.69 -10.23
CA MET A 191 2.78 -19.08 -11.45
C MET A 191 2.36 -17.87 -12.30
N GLU A 192 1.87 -16.78 -11.70
CA GLU A 192 1.50 -15.57 -12.44
C GLU A 192 2.73 -14.78 -12.93
N ILE A 193 3.86 -14.83 -12.23
CA ILE A 193 5.14 -14.27 -12.70
C ILE A 193 5.57 -14.97 -14.00
N ASP A 194 5.41 -16.29 -14.07
CA ASP A 194 5.80 -17.12 -15.22
C ASP A 194 4.74 -17.22 -16.32
N ASN A 195 3.64 -16.48 -16.19
CA ASN A 195 2.56 -16.42 -17.18
C ASN A 195 3.01 -15.72 -18.48
N SER A 196 3.57 -16.51 -19.39
CA SER A 196 4.10 -16.05 -20.68
C SER A 196 3.04 -15.44 -21.59
N ALA A 197 1.79 -15.89 -21.49
CA ALA A 197 0.66 -15.33 -22.25
C ALA A 197 0.35 -13.89 -21.82
N ALA A 198 0.36 -13.61 -20.52
CA ALA A 198 0.20 -12.26 -19.97
C ALA A 198 1.34 -11.34 -20.41
N CYS A 199 2.59 -11.82 -20.32
CA CYS A 199 3.78 -11.09 -20.79
C CYS A 199 3.66 -10.73 -22.28
N SER A 200 3.35 -11.72 -23.12
CA SER A 200 3.23 -11.56 -24.58
C SER A 200 2.07 -10.64 -24.99
N SER A 201 0.97 -10.64 -24.22
CA SER A 201 -0.14 -9.72 -24.42
C SER A 201 0.27 -8.28 -24.08
N ALA A 202 0.91 -8.10 -22.92
CA ALA A 202 1.32 -6.80 -22.41
C ALA A 202 2.31 -6.08 -23.33
N VAL A 203 3.35 -6.76 -23.79
CA VAL A 203 4.39 -6.16 -24.67
C VAL A 203 3.81 -5.64 -25.98
N ARG A 204 2.71 -6.22 -26.47
CA ARG A 204 2.05 -5.81 -27.71
C ARG A 204 1.05 -4.66 -27.54
N LYS A 205 0.68 -4.32 -26.31
CA LYS A 205 -0.31 -3.26 -26.04
C LYS A 205 0.37 -1.89 -26.06
N PRO A 206 -0.19 -0.90 -26.78
CA PRO A 206 0.33 0.48 -26.76
C PRO A 206 0.31 1.13 -25.37
N ALA A 207 -0.64 0.71 -24.53
CA ALA A 207 -0.76 1.15 -23.14
C ALA A 207 -1.19 -0.02 -22.26
N ILE A 208 -0.55 -0.15 -21.09
CA ILE A 208 -0.91 -1.11 -20.05
C ILE A 208 -1.97 -0.49 -19.14
N SER A 209 -2.99 -1.29 -18.81
CA SER A 209 -4.08 -0.90 -17.93
C SER A 209 -4.08 -1.72 -16.63
N LEU A 210 -4.86 -1.28 -15.63
CA LEU A 210 -5.05 -2.00 -14.37
C LEU A 210 -5.62 -3.41 -14.54
N ALA A 211 -6.38 -3.64 -15.62
CA ALA A 211 -6.99 -4.93 -15.92
C ALA A 211 -5.94 -5.98 -16.32
N ASP A 212 -4.80 -5.54 -16.87
CA ASP A 212 -3.72 -6.42 -17.37
C ASP A 212 -2.96 -7.14 -16.26
N SER A 213 -3.09 -6.67 -15.02
CA SER A 213 -2.34 -7.16 -13.88
C SER A 213 -3.24 -7.50 -12.69
N THR A 214 -4.51 -7.82 -12.96
CA THR A 214 -5.54 -8.00 -11.92
C THR A 214 -5.16 -9.08 -10.92
N ASP A 215 -4.80 -10.28 -11.38
CA ASP A 215 -4.41 -11.41 -10.53
C ASP A 215 -3.20 -11.03 -9.65
N LEU A 216 -2.13 -10.50 -10.26
CA LEU A 216 -0.95 -10.02 -9.53
C LEU A 216 -1.30 -8.97 -8.47
N ARG A 217 -2.14 -7.99 -8.81
CA ARG A 217 -2.55 -6.94 -7.86
C ARG A 217 -3.31 -7.49 -6.68
N VAL A 218 -4.22 -8.44 -6.89
CA VAL A 218 -4.97 -9.10 -5.81
C VAL A 218 -4.01 -9.86 -4.90
N LEU A 219 -3.14 -10.71 -5.46
CA LEU A 219 -2.17 -11.49 -4.69
C LEU A 219 -1.23 -10.60 -3.88
N LEU A 220 -0.62 -9.60 -4.52
CA LEU A 220 0.31 -8.67 -3.87
C LEU A 220 -0.36 -7.84 -2.77
N ASN A 221 -1.62 -7.41 -2.95
CA ASN A 221 -2.35 -6.71 -1.90
C ASN A 221 -2.57 -7.61 -0.67
N ILE A 222 -2.96 -8.87 -0.84
CA ILE A 222 -3.15 -9.80 0.28
C ILE A 222 -1.83 -10.00 1.02
N MET A 223 -0.76 -10.28 0.28
CA MET A 223 0.57 -10.49 0.85
C MET A 223 1.08 -9.25 1.58
N TYR A 224 0.86 -8.05 1.03
CA TYR A 224 1.20 -6.80 1.69
C TYR A 224 0.46 -6.63 3.01
N LEU A 225 -0.87 -6.82 3.01
CA LEU A 225 -1.67 -6.70 4.23
C LEU A 225 -1.24 -7.70 5.29
N ILE A 226 -0.87 -8.93 4.90
CA ILE A 226 -0.33 -9.93 5.82
C ILE A 226 1.00 -9.45 6.41
N VAL A 227 1.97 -9.10 5.56
CA VAL A 227 3.32 -8.69 5.99
C VAL A 227 3.27 -7.44 6.88
N GLU A 228 2.49 -6.43 6.51
CA GLU A 228 2.35 -5.19 7.26
C GLU A 228 1.68 -5.42 8.62
N THR A 229 0.57 -6.15 8.66
CA THR A 229 -0.14 -6.42 9.91
C THR A 229 0.69 -7.29 10.88
N VAL A 230 1.45 -8.25 10.34
CA VAL A 230 2.40 -9.10 11.08
C VAL A 230 3.72 -8.37 11.35
N HIS A 231 3.96 -7.19 10.77
CA HIS A 231 5.05 -6.33 11.20
C HIS A 231 4.66 -5.57 12.48
N GLN A 232 3.46 -4.99 12.52
CA GLN A 232 2.99 -4.14 13.62
C GLN A 232 2.80 -4.89 14.94
N GLU A 233 3.66 -4.64 15.93
CA GLU A 233 3.57 -5.20 17.27
C GLU A 233 2.59 -4.40 18.15
N CYS A 234 1.74 -5.09 18.91
CA CYS A 234 0.81 -4.46 19.84
C CYS A 234 0.96 -5.09 21.23
N GLU A 235 0.99 -4.26 22.28
CA GLU A 235 1.20 -4.73 23.67
C GLU A 235 0.10 -5.72 24.12
N GLY A 236 -1.09 -5.66 23.52
CA GLY A 236 -2.20 -6.56 23.77
C GLY A 236 -2.17 -7.89 23.01
N ASP A 237 -1.13 -8.16 22.21
CA ASP A 237 -1.08 -9.38 21.40
C ASP A 237 -1.02 -10.66 22.25
N LYS A 238 -1.81 -11.66 21.87
CA LYS A 238 -1.77 -13.01 22.43
C LYS A 238 -0.38 -13.63 22.26
N ALA A 239 0.03 -14.49 23.19
CA ALA A 239 1.31 -15.20 23.10
C ALA A 239 1.42 -16.00 21.79
N GLU A 240 0.33 -16.63 21.35
CA GLU A 240 0.24 -17.36 20.07
C GLU A 240 0.58 -16.48 18.86
N TRP A 241 0.07 -15.24 18.83
CA TRP A 241 0.33 -14.30 17.73
C TRP A 241 1.78 -13.83 17.71
N ARG A 242 2.42 -13.68 18.87
CA ARG A 242 3.85 -13.37 18.95
C ARG A 242 4.71 -14.51 18.43
N THR A 243 4.38 -15.75 18.79
CA THR A 243 5.06 -16.94 18.26
C THR A 243 4.87 -17.06 16.75
N MET A 244 3.63 -16.92 16.26
CA MET A 244 3.31 -17.00 14.83
C MET A 244 4.05 -15.92 14.02
N ARG A 245 4.16 -14.71 14.58
CA ARG A 245 4.96 -13.62 14.00
C ARG A 245 6.44 -13.97 13.91
N GLN A 246 7.02 -14.56 14.96
CA GLN A 246 8.42 -14.99 14.94
C GLN A 246 8.65 -16.11 13.91
N THR A 247 7.75 -17.08 13.84
CA THR A 247 7.78 -18.14 12.82
C THR A 247 7.71 -17.56 11.42
N PHE A 248 6.74 -16.68 11.15
CA PHE A 248 6.57 -16.04 9.85
C PHE A 248 7.79 -15.21 9.45
N ARG A 249 8.38 -14.46 10.39
CA ARG A 249 9.64 -13.73 10.15
C ARG A 249 10.78 -14.66 9.75
N ALA A 250 10.92 -15.80 10.41
CA ALA A 250 11.93 -16.79 10.07
C ALA A 250 11.66 -17.42 8.69
N GLU A 251 10.39 -17.71 8.39
CA GLU A 251 9.93 -18.24 7.11
C GLU A 251 10.26 -17.28 5.95
N LEU A 252 10.00 -15.98 6.09
CA LEU A 252 10.32 -14.96 5.08
C LEU A 252 11.82 -14.86 4.77
N GLY A 253 12.68 -15.09 5.76
CA GLY A 253 14.13 -15.13 5.62
C GLY A 253 14.66 -16.47 5.09
N SER A 254 13.85 -17.53 5.16
CA SER A 254 14.19 -18.85 4.68
C SER A 254 13.79 -19.06 3.21
N PRO A 255 14.37 -20.05 2.53
CA PRO A 255 13.92 -20.45 1.20
C PRO A 255 12.47 -20.94 1.22
N LEU A 256 11.55 -20.21 0.58
CA LEU A 256 10.12 -20.56 0.56
C LEU A 256 9.71 -21.29 -0.71
N TYR A 257 10.16 -20.79 -1.86
CA TYR A 257 9.84 -21.35 -3.17
C TYR A 257 11.09 -21.33 -4.05
N ASN A 258 11.31 -22.38 -4.86
CA ASN A 258 12.51 -22.54 -5.70
C ASN A 258 13.86 -22.38 -4.97
N ASN A 259 13.92 -22.68 -3.67
CA ASN A 259 15.09 -22.48 -2.82
C ASN A 259 15.57 -21.02 -2.69
N GLU A 260 14.69 -20.03 -2.91
CA GLU A 260 14.99 -18.62 -2.73
C GLU A 260 14.09 -17.97 -1.67
N PRO A 261 14.60 -17.00 -0.88
CA PRO A 261 13.78 -16.18 0.00
C PRO A 261 12.74 -15.34 -0.76
N PHE A 262 11.61 -15.03 -0.13
CA PHE A 262 10.52 -14.26 -0.75
C PHE A 262 10.97 -12.92 -1.33
N ALA A 263 11.87 -12.22 -0.63
CA ALA A 263 12.44 -10.96 -1.10
C ALA A 263 13.22 -11.09 -2.43
N ILE A 264 13.88 -12.23 -2.65
CA ILE A 264 14.62 -12.49 -3.90
C ILE A 264 13.65 -12.72 -5.05
N MET A 265 12.55 -13.45 -4.84
CA MET A 265 11.49 -13.61 -5.85
C MET A 265 10.89 -12.26 -6.27
N LEU A 266 10.59 -11.37 -5.31
CA LEU A 266 10.09 -10.02 -5.59
C LEU A 266 11.13 -9.17 -6.35
N PHE A 267 12.40 -9.27 -5.98
CA PHE A 267 13.48 -8.61 -6.72
C PHE A 267 13.63 -9.15 -8.15
N GLY A 268 13.36 -10.45 -8.35
CA GLY A 268 13.25 -11.07 -9.67
C GLY A 268 12.15 -10.40 -10.53
N MET A 269 11.00 -10.09 -9.94
CA MET A 269 9.94 -9.33 -10.65
C MET A 269 10.42 -7.95 -11.09
N VAL A 270 11.14 -7.23 -10.24
CA VAL A 270 11.73 -5.91 -10.57
C VAL A 270 12.66 -6.04 -11.75
N THR A 271 13.55 -7.03 -11.74
CA THR A 271 14.52 -7.28 -12.83
C THR A 271 13.82 -7.63 -14.15
N LYS A 272 12.78 -8.48 -14.09
CA LYS A 272 11.97 -8.86 -15.27
C LYS A 272 11.20 -7.69 -15.86
N PHE A 273 10.74 -6.75 -15.03
CA PHE A 273 10.10 -5.52 -15.49
C PHE A 273 11.11 -4.56 -16.12
N CYS A 274 12.25 -4.30 -15.46
CA CYS A 274 13.28 -3.39 -15.95
C CYS A 274 13.87 -3.83 -17.30
N SER A 275 13.88 -5.13 -17.58
CA SER A 275 14.28 -5.68 -18.88
C SER A 275 13.19 -5.64 -19.96
N GLY A 276 12.00 -5.11 -19.65
CA GLY A 276 10.89 -4.95 -20.59
C GLY A 276 10.10 -6.24 -20.90
N HIS A 277 10.41 -7.36 -20.25
CA HIS A 277 9.76 -8.64 -20.50
C HIS A 277 8.36 -8.73 -19.88
N ALA A 278 8.11 -7.98 -18.80
CA ALA A 278 6.84 -7.99 -18.08
C ALA A 278 6.35 -6.58 -17.73
N PRO A 279 6.02 -5.74 -18.73
CA PRO A 279 5.62 -4.34 -18.50
C PRO A 279 4.27 -4.18 -17.77
N HIS A 280 3.51 -5.27 -17.63
CA HIS A 280 2.25 -5.31 -16.88
C HIS A 280 2.42 -5.49 -15.37
N PHE A 281 3.62 -5.76 -14.87
CA PHE A 281 3.79 -5.93 -13.43
C PHE A 281 3.43 -4.65 -12.66
N PRO A 282 2.62 -4.74 -11.58
CA PRO A 282 2.19 -3.58 -10.81
C PRO A 282 3.33 -3.12 -9.89
N MET A 283 4.33 -2.44 -10.47
CA MET A 283 5.63 -2.24 -9.83
C MET A 283 5.56 -1.50 -8.50
N LYS A 284 4.63 -0.55 -8.34
CA LYS A 284 4.38 0.11 -7.05
C LYS A 284 4.14 -0.92 -5.93
N LYS A 285 3.24 -1.90 -6.14
CA LYS A 285 2.90 -2.92 -5.13
C LYS A 285 4.04 -3.91 -4.90
N VAL A 286 4.78 -4.26 -5.96
CA VAL A 286 5.98 -5.11 -5.86
C VAL A 286 7.04 -4.45 -4.99
N LEU A 287 7.34 -3.17 -5.25
CA LEU A 287 8.35 -2.41 -4.50
C LEU A 287 7.95 -2.21 -3.03
N LEU A 288 6.68 -1.85 -2.79
CA LEU A 288 6.15 -1.71 -1.44
C LEU A 288 6.25 -3.03 -0.66
N LEU A 289 5.81 -4.14 -1.26
CA LEU A 289 5.90 -5.45 -0.62
C LEU A 289 7.35 -5.90 -0.41
N LEU A 290 8.24 -5.64 -1.37
CA LEU A 290 9.67 -5.94 -1.24
C LEU A 290 10.29 -5.20 -0.07
N TRP A 291 10.02 -3.89 0.03
CA TRP A 291 10.48 -3.06 1.13
C TRP A 291 10.00 -3.60 2.48
N LYS A 292 8.70 -3.84 2.63
CA LYS A 292 8.11 -4.38 3.87
C LYS A 292 8.70 -5.75 4.22
N THR A 293 8.87 -6.63 3.23
CA THR A 293 9.51 -7.94 3.44
C THR A 293 10.93 -7.80 3.98
N VAL A 294 11.73 -6.90 3.39
CA VAL A 294 13.11 -6.64 3.86
C VAL A 294 13.12 -6.07 5.28
N LEU A 295 12.24 -5.12 5.60
CA LEU A 295 12.10 -4.58 6.96
C LEU A 295 11.77 -5.68 7.98
N VAL A 296 10.78 -6.51 7.68
CA VAL A 296 10.35 -7.61 8.56
C VAL A 296 11.47 -8.62 8.77
N SER A 297 12.20 -9.00 7.72
CA SER A 297 13.31 -9.96 7.81
C SER A 297 14.55 -9.40 8.52
N THR A 298 14.82 -8.10 8.42
CA THR A 298 16.00 -7.47 9.04
C THR A 298 15.78 -6.99 10.47
N SER A 299 14.52 -6.79 10.87
CA SER A 299 14.14 -6.38 12.23
C SER A 299 14.58 -7.37 13.33
N LEU A 300 15.11 -8.55 12.98
CA LEU A 300 15.65 -9.57 13.89
C LEU A 300 16.82 -9.10 14.78
N LYS A 301 17.51 -8.00 14.45
CA LYS A 301 18.73 -7.60 15.19
C LYS A 301 18.53 -6.48 16.23
N GLY A 302 17.36 -5.83 16.28
CA GLY A 302 17.17 -4.61 17.10
C GLY A 302 16.65 -4.82 18.52
N ASN A 303 15.93 -5.93 18.80
CA ASN A 303 15.15 -6.03 20.04
C ASN A 303 15.73 -6.97 21.11
N SER A 304 16.93 -7.51 20.87
CA SER A 304 17.71 -8.25 21.87
C SER A 304 18.81 -7.35 22.45
N GLY A 305 18.43 -6.36 23.27
CA GLY A 305 19.34 -5.68 24.19
C GLY A 305 20.01 -4.40 23.70
N ALA A 306 19.24 -3.32 23.48
CA ALA A 306 19.79 -1.97 23.49
C ALA A 306 18.74 -0.88 23.80
N ARG A 307 17.87 -1.10 24.81
CA ARG A 307 17.17 0.03 25.44
C ARG A 307 18.11 0.69 26.44
N GLY A 308 18.74 1.78 26.01
CA GLY A 308 19.19 2.89 26.84
C GLY A 308 20.15 2.59 28.00
N GLN A 309 21.45 2.58 27.71
CA GLN A 309 22.43 3.10 28.67
C GLN A 309 23.28 4.13 27.94
N GLY A 310 23.03 5.41 28.22
CA GLY A 310 23.87 6.51 27.74
C GLY A 310 25.31 6.30 28.21
N ARG A 311 26.18 5.88 27.31
CA ARG A 311 27.62 5.82 27.55
C ARG A 311 28.20 7.09 26.96
N ARG A 312 28.51 8.07 27.84
CA ARG A 312 29.45 9.14 27.52
C ARG A 312 30.79 8.46 27.21
N GLU A 313 31.16 8.39 25.94
CA GLU A 313 32.51 8.00 25.56
C GLU A 313 33.43 9.20 25.79
N THR A 314 34.14 9.18 26.92
CA THR A 314 35.35 10.00 27.10
C THR A 314 36.42 9.45 26.18
N PHE A 315 36.77 10.22 25.16
CA PHE A 315 37.82 9.90 24.20
C PHE A 315 39.19 10.01 24.88
N THR A 316 39.79 8.90 25.28
CA THR A 316 41.17 8.88 25.77
C THR A 316 42.10 8.77 24.57
N VAL A 317 42.77 9.87 24.23
CA VAL A 317 43.84 9.91 23.23
C VAL A 317 45.08 9.21 23.81
N TYR A 318 45.50 8.09 23.21
CA TYR A 318 46.77 7.46 23.55
C TYR A 318 47.94 8.20 22.88
N PRO A 319 49.03 8.50 23.59
CA PRO A 319 50.19 9.15 23.00
C PRO A 319 51.02 8.13 22.19
N PHE A 320 51.35 8.50 20.96
CA PHE A 320 52.36 7.82 20.16
C PHE A 320 53.73 8.00 20.82
N GLY A 321 54.37 6.89 21.20
CA GLY A 321 55.77 6.85 21.61
C GLY A 321 56.68 6.79 20.39
N TYR A 322 57.70 7.65 20.41
CA TYR A 322 58.82 7.70 19.46
C TYR A 322 59.71 6.46 19.53
#